data_AF-A0A0D2ZQ97-F1
#
_entry.id   AF-A0A0D2ZQ97-F1
#
_cell.length_a   1.000
_cell.length_b   1.000
_cell.length_c   1.000
_cell.angle_alpha   90.00
_cell.angle_beta   90.00
_cell.angle_gamma   90.00
#
_symmetry.space_group_name_H-M   'P 1'
#
loop_
_entity.id
_entity.type
_entity.pdbx_description
1 polymer ?
#
loop_
_entity_poly.entity_id
_entity_poly.type
_entity_poly.pdbx_seq_one_letter_code
_entity_poly.pdbx_strand_id
1 'polypeptide(L)'
;MSSAVDATGNPIPTSAVLTASAKHIGLRCMPENVAFLKCKKNDPNPEKCLDKGRDVTRCVLGLLKDLHQKCQKEMDDYVGCMYYYTNEFDLCRKEQEAFEKVCPLK
;
A
#
# COMPACT_ATOMS: atom_id res chain seq x y z
N MET A 1 -11.86 9.98 -11.52
CA MET A 1 -11.91 8.84 -10.60
C MET A 1 -10.50 8.31 -10.45
N SER A 2 -9.96 8.33 -9.25
CA SER A 2 -8.65 7.77 -8.93
C SER A 2 -8.86 6.35 -8.45
N SER A 3 -8.92 5.38 -9.37
CA SER A 3 -9.09 3.96 -8.99
C SER A 3 -7.76 3.38 -8.51
N ALA A 4 -7.82 2.46 -7.54
CA ALA A 4 -6.63 1.78 -7.03
C ALA A 4 -6.09 0.67 -7.97
N VAL A 5 -6.83 0.31 -9.03
CA VAL A 5 -6.45 -0.73 -10.00
C VAL A 5 -6.51 -0.24 -11.45
N ASP A 6 -5.85 -0.97 -12.34
CA ASP A 6 -5.97 -0.80 -13.79
C ASP A 6 -7.29 -1.41 -14.34
N ALA A 7 -7.54 -1.23 -15.63
CA ALA A 7 -8.73 -1.77 -16.30
C ALA A 7 -8.82 -3.31 -16.28
N THR A 8 -7.74 -4.01 -15.94
CA THR A 8 -7.67 -5.47 -15.81
C THR A 8 -7.70 -5.95 -14.35
N GLY A 9 -7.82 -5.02 -13.40
CA GLY A 9 -7.86 -5.32 -11.96
C GLY A 9 -6.49 -5.54 -11.32
N ASN A 10 -5.38 -5.19 -11.96
CA ASN A 10 -4.08 -5.19 -11.30
C ASN A 10 -3.89 -3.92 -10.47
N PRO A 11 -3.31 -4.02 -9.26
CA PRO A 11 -3.07 -2.85 -8.43
C PRO A 11 -2.06 -1.89 -9.07
N ILE A 12 -2.39 -0.61 -9.11
CA ILE A 12 -1.47 0.45 -9.56
C ILE A 12 -0.89 1.12 -8.31
N PRO A 13 0.41 0.96 -8.00
CA PRO A 13 1.02 1.49 -6.78
C PRO A 13 1.33 2.99 -6.93
N THR A 14 0.32 3.82 -7.16
CA THR A 14 0.45 5.28 -7.09
C THR A 14 0.75 5.72 -5.65
N SER A 15 1.26 6.93 -5.47
CA SER A 15 1.55 7.46 -4.13
C SER A 15 0.32 7.48 -3.21
N ALA A 16 -0.86 7.82 -3.75
CA ALA A 16 -2.13 7.79 -3.03
C ALA A 16 -2.51 6.38 -2.56
N VAL A 17 -2.40 5.38 -3.45
CA VAL A 17 -2.70 3.98 -3.12
C VAL A 17 -1.74 3.44 -2.06
N LEU A 18 -0.44 3.71 -2.21
CA LEU A 18 0.58 3.27 -1.25
C LEU A 18 0.39 3.93 0.12
N THR A 19 0.07 5.22 0.15
CA THR A 19 -0.11 5.96 1.41
C THR A 19 -1.39 5.55 2.13
N ALA A 20 -2.51 5.41 1.40
CA ALA A 20 -3.76 4.89 1.95
C ALA A 20 -3.59 3.49 2.55
N SER A 21 -2.76 2.65 1.93
CA SER A 21 -2.51 1.27 2.36
C SER A 21 -1.35 1.12 3.34
N ALA A 22 -0.67 2.21 3.72
CA ALA A 22 0.60 2.14 4.45
C ALA A 22 0.51 1.37 5.78
N LYS A 23 -0.61 1.50 6.51
CA LYS A 23 -0.82 0.75 7.75
C LYS A 23 -0.94 -0.76 7.52
N HIS A 24 -1.67 -1.18 6.48
CA HIS A 24 -1.76 -2.60 6.11
C HIS A 24 -0.41 -3.14 5.64
N ILE A 25 0.32 -2.37 4.84
CA ILE A 25 1.67 -2.73 4.38
C ILE A 25 2.61 -2.92 5.56
N GLY A 26 2.56 -2.00 6.53
CA GLY A 26 3.40 -2.04 7.73
C GLY A 26 3.17 -3.27 8.59
N LEU A 27 1.94 -3.80 8.65
CA LEU A 27 1.61 -5.02 9.39
C LEU A 27 1.91 -6.30 8.59
N ARG A 28 1.45 -6.36 7.34
CA ARG A 28 1.44 -7.60 6.54
C ARG A 28 2.78 -7.89 5.88
N CYS A 29 3.49 -6.86 5.43
CA CYS A 29 4.78 -6.98 4.74
C CYS A 29 5.96 -6.53 5.61
N MET A 30 5.78 -6.51 6.93
CA MET A 30 6.83 -6.12 7.88
C MET A 30 8.12 -6.93 7.71
N PRO A 31 8.08 -8.29 7.60
CA PRO A 31 9.30 -9.10 7.51
C PRO A 31 10.12 -8.76 6.26
N GLU A 32 9.47 -8.64 5.10
CA GLU A 32 10.10 -8.31 3.82
C GLU A 32 10.70 -6.90 3.86
N ASN A 33 9.95 -5.92 4.37
CA ASN A 33 10.39 -4.53 4.49
C ASN A 33 11.64 -4.42 5.39
N VAL A 34 11.61 -5.08 6.56
CA VAL A 34 12.76 -5.07 7.49
C VAL A 34 13.97 -5.79 6.89
N ALA A 35 13.77 -6.91 6.17
CA ALA A 35 14.85 -7.62 5.50
C ALA A 35 15.53 -6.75 4.41
N PHE A 36 14.73 -6.02 3.64
CA PHE A 36 15.24 -5.08 2.63
C PHE A 36 16.01 -3.93 3.28
N LEU A 37 15.48 -3.31 4.34
CA LEU A 37 16.16 -2.22 5.05
C LEU A 37 17.46 -2.68 5.73
N LYS A 38 17.49 -3.87 6.34
CA LYS A 38 18.73 -4.46 6.89
C LYS A 38 19.78 -4.68 5.81
N CYS A 39 19.38 -5.17 4.63
CA CYS A 39 20.29 -5.32 3.51
C CYS A 39 20.89 -3.98 3.07
N LYS A 40 20.04 -2.95 2.89
CA LYS A 40 20.46 -1.60 2.50
C LYS A 40 21.34 -0.90 3.53
N LYS A 41 21.13 -1.17 4.81
CA LYS A 41 21.99 -0.67 5.89
C LYS A 41 23.38 -1.31 5.86
N ASN A 42 23.48 -2.58 5.45
CA ASN A 42 24.75 -3.30 5.39
C ASN A 42 25.56 -2.94 4.14
N ASP A 43 24.90 -2.78 2.99
CA ASP A 43 25.55 -2.42 1.72
C ASP A 43 24.60 -1.53 0.89
N PRO A 44 25.01 -0.29 0.54
CA PRO A 44 24.17 0.61 -0.25
C PRO A 44 24.04 0.20 -1.72
N ASN A 45 24.86 -0.75 -2.21
CA ASN A 45 24.83 -1.17 -3.61
C ASN A 45 23.40 -1.61 -4.03
N PRO A 46 22.83 -1.03 -5.11
CA PRO A 46 21.49 -1.38 -5.58
C PRO A 46 21.32 -2.86 -5.91
N GLU A 47 22.34 -3.52 -6.46
CA GLU A 47 22.24 -4.90 -6.95
C GLU A 47 22.15 -5.94 -5.83
N LYS A 48 22.82 -5.68 -4.71
CA LYS A 48 22.96 -6.63 -3.59
C LYS A 48 21.65 -6.96 -2.86
N CYS A 49 20.64 -6.10 -3.01
CA CYS A 49 19.35 -6.24 -2.34
C CYS A 49 18.18 -6.38 -3.33
N LEU A 50 18.43 -6.64 -4.62
CA LEU A 50 17.39 -6.77 -5.64
C LEU A 50 16.41 -7.92 -5.35
N ASP A 51 16.92 -9.04 -4.82
CA ASP A 51 16.13 -10.19 -4.37
C ASP A 51 15.11 -9.76 -3.29
N LYS A 52 15.57 -9.12 -2.22
CA LYS A 52 14.68 -8.63 -1.14
C LYS A 52 13.74 -7.54 -1.62
N GLY A 53 14.19 -6.68 -2.56
CA GLY A 53 13.35 -5.66 -3.17
C GLY A 53 12.20 -6.25 -4.00
N ARG A 54 12.46 -7.37 -4.70
CA ARG A 54 11.42 -8.14 -5.40
C ARG A 54 10.45 -8.78 -4.41
N ASP A 55 10.93 -9.28 -3.28
CA ASP A 55 10.08 -9.87 -2.24
C ASP A 55 9.14 -8.83 -1.61
N VAL A 56 9.66 -7.65 -1.27
CA VAL A 56 8.84 -6.51 -0.82
C VAL A 56 7.78 -6.16 -1.86
N THR A 57 8.19 -5.96 -3.11
CA THR A 57 7.26 -5.58 -4.19
C THR A 57 6.18 -6.64 -4.39
N ARG A 58 6.54 -7.93 -4.35
CA ARG A 58 5.59 -9.04 -4.46
C ARG A 58 4.58 -9.04 -3.32
N CYS A 59 5.04 -8.88 -2.07
CA CYS A 59 4.16 -8.81 -0.91
C CYS A 59 3.18 -7.64 -1.02
N VAL A 60 3.69 -6.44 -1.33
CA VAL A 60 2.88 -5.22 -1.41
C VAL A 60 1.86 -5.30 -2.54
N LEU A 61 2.23 -5.71 -3.75
CA LEU A 61 1.27 -5.85 -4.84
C LEU A 61 0.21 -6.92 -4.56
N GLY A 62 0.61 -8.04 -3.93
CA GLY A 62 -0.35 -9.05 -3.48
C GLY A 62 -1.35 -8.49 -2.46
N LEU A 63 -0.87 -7.71 -1.50
CA LEU A 63 -1.70 -7.04 -0.50
C LEU A 63 -2.66 -6.02 -1.13
N LEU A 64 -2.18 -5.16 -2.02
CA LEU A 64 -3.02 -4.16 -2.69
C LEU A 64 -4.16 -4.81 -3.48
N LYS A 65 -3.86 -5.93 -4.16
CA LYS A 65 -4.88 -6.72 -4.85
C LYS A 65 -5.92 -7.30 -3.88
N ASP A 66 -5.49 -7.85 -2.75
CA ASP A 66 -6.39 -8.42 -1.72
C ASP A 66 -7.29 -7.35 -1.08
N LEU A 67 -6.73 -6.19 -0.74
CA LEU A 67 -7.48 -5.06 -0.18
C LEU A 67 -8.55 -4.56 -1.15
N HIS A 68 -8.19 -4.35 -2.42
CA HIS A 68 -9.12 -3.89 -3.44
C HIS A 68 -10.23 -4.92 -3.71
N GLN A 69 -9.94 -6.22 -3.63
CA GLN A 69 -10.96 -7.26 -3.83
C GLN A 69 -11.97 -7.34 -2.67
N LYS A 70 -11.52 -7.12 -1.43
CA LYS A 70 -12.36 -7.25 -0.23
C LYS A 70 -13.12 -5.98 0.13
N CYS A 71 -12.49 -4.82 -0.07
CA CYS A 71 -12.93 -3.52 0.44
C CYS A 71 -12.92 -2.47 -0.67
N GLN A 72 -13.30 -2.87 -1.88
CA GLN A 72 -13.14 -2.08 -3.11
C GLN A 72 -13.62 -0.65 -2.96
N LYS A 73 -14.88 -0.47 -2.55
CA LYS A 73 -15.55 0.83 -2.53
C LYS A 73 -14.87 1.79 -1.56
N GLU A 74 -14.67 1.35 -0.31
CA GLU A 74 -14.08 2.17 0.73
C GLU A 74 -12.59 2.45 0.46
N MET A 75 -11.89 1.50 -0.17
CA MET A 75 -10.51 1.72 -0.62
C MET A 75 -10.45 2.79 -1.72
N ASP A 76 -11.30 2.72 -2.76
CA ASP A 76 -11.34 3.70 -3.83
C ASP A 76 -11.75 5.09 -3.30
N ASP A 77 -12.71 5.18 -2.38
CA ASP A 77 -13.12 6.43 -1.75
C ASP A 77 -11.95 7.06 -0.96
N TYR A 78 -11.22 6.25 -0.19
CA TYR A 78 -10.07 6.71 0.59
C TYR A 78 -8.87 7.10 -0.28
N VAL A 79 -8.56 6.31 -1.31
CA VAL A 79 -7.53 6.62 -2.31
C VAL A 79 -7.89 7.90 -3.08
N GLY A 80 -9.16 8.09 -3.40
CA GLY A 80 -9.67 9.32 -4.01
C GLY A 80 -9.40 10.56 -3.15
N CYS A 81 -9.69 10.47 -1.85
CA CYS A 81 -9.38 11.53 -0.90
C CYS A 81 -7.87 11.80 -0.81
N MET A 82 -7.06 10.75 -0.68
CA MET A 82 -5.60 10.84 -0.63
C MET A 82 -5.01 11.48 -1.88
N TYR A 83 -5.55 11.14 -3.06
CA TYR A 83 -5.16 11.78 -4.30
C TYR A 83 -5.50 13.27 -4.32
N TYR A 84 -6.71 13.65 -3.89
CA TYR A 84 -7.17 15.04 -3.89
C TYR A 84 -6.37 15.93 -2.93
N TYR A 85 -6.10 15.42 -1.71
CA TYR A 85 -5.38 16.15 -0.67
C TYR A 85 -3.87 15.84 -0.62
N THR A 86 -3.30 15.26 -1.68
CA THR A 86 -1.86 15.00 -1.81
C THR A 86 -1.28 14.25 -0.60
N ASN A 87 -1.96 13.17 -0.19
CA ASN A 87 -1.57 12.29 0.92
C ASN A 87 -1.67 12.89 2.34
N GLU A 88 -2.45 13.97 2.53
CA GLU A 88 -2.68 14.55 3.85
C GLU A 88 -3.74 13.78 4.65
N PHE A 89 -3.29 13.01 5.65
CA PHE A 89 -4.17 12.10 6.41
C PHE A 89 -5.26 12.82 7.20
N ASP A 90 -4.96 14.00 7.75
CA ASP A 90 -5.91 14.72 8.61
C ASP A 90 -7.15 15.21 7.85
N LEU A 91 -7.04 15.35 6.54
CA LEU A 91 -8.14 15.75 5.66
C LEU A 91 -9.02 14.57 5.20
N CYS A 92 -8.58 13.32 5.46
CA CYS A 92 -9.21 12.09 4.96
C CYS A 92 -9.60 11.10 6.08
N ARG A 93 -9.72 11.55 7.33
CA ARG A 93 -9.99 10.66 8.49
C ARG A 93 -11.33 9.93 8.38
N LYS A 94 -12.34 10.57 7.78
CA LYS A 94 -13.67 9.97 7.59
C LYS A 94 -13.60 8.76 6.66
N GLU A 95 -12.93 8.91 5.52
CA GLU A 95 -12.73 7.83 4.54
C GLU A 95 -11.81 6.74 5.10
N GLN A 96 -10.79 7.13 5.87
CA GLN A 96 -9.92 6.19 6.57
C GLN A 96 -10.71 5.31 7.55
N GLU A 97 -11.56 5.91 8.40
CA GLU A 97 -12.38 5.17 9.37
C GLU A 97 -13.36 4.21 8.67
N ALA A 98 -13.96 4.64 7.56
CA ALA A 98 -14.83 3.79 6.75
C ALA A 98 -14.06 2.59 6.18
N PHE A 99 -12.87 2.84 5.63
CA PHE A 99 -11.99 1.81 5.09
C PHE A 99 -11.51 0.83 6.17
N GLU A 100 -11.04 1.30 7.31
CA GLU A 100 -10.56 0.46 8.42
C GLU A 100 -11.69 -0.33 9.09
N LYS A 101 -12.94 0.15 9.01
CA LYS A 101 -14.11 -0.59 9.51
C LYS A 101 -14.42 -1.84 8.66
N VAL A 102 -14.32 -1.73 7.33
CA VAL A 102 -14.58 -2.86 6.42
C VAL A 102 -13.34 -3.73 6.23
N CYS A 103 -12.17 -3.13 6.28
CA CYS A 103 -10.86 -3.76 6.18
C CYS A 103 -10.07 -3.53 7.49
N PRO A 104 -10.38 -4.29 8.56
CA PRO A 104 -9.69 -4.11 9.83
C PRO A 104 -8.20 -4.46 9.73
N LEU A 105 -7.38 -3.70 10.44
CA LEU A 105 -5.96 -3.95 10.65
C LEU A 105 -5.81 -5.19 11.55
N LYS A 106 -5.75 -6.39 10.95
CA LYS A 106 -5.48 -7.66 11.64
C LYS A 106 -4.21 -8.31 11.10
#